data_AF-A0AAW5C5G8-F1
#
_entry.id   AF-A0AAW5C5G8-F1
#
_cell.length_a   1.000
_cell.length_b   1.000
_cell.length_c   1.000
_cell.angle_alpha   90.00
_cell.angle_beta   90.00
_cell.angle_gamma   90.00
#
_symmetry.space_group_name_H-M   'P 1'
#
loop_
_entity.id
_entity.type
_entity.pdbx_description
1 polymer ?
#
loop_
_entity_poly.entity_id
_entity_poly.type
_entity_poly.pdbx_seq_one_letter_code
_entity_poly.pdbx_strand_id
1 'polypeptide(L)'
;MFDFFKAVRETAASRTGAAAARRIRPELIHLKFEIDRTKCAIDAARNHFEQAVDPTLIDCYIYELNAAQLRYQFLLRKFKSQED
;
A
#
# COMPACT_ATOMS: atom_id res chain seq x y z
N MET A 1 -56.04 25.74 -17.20
CA MET A 1 -56.43 24.88 -16.07
C MET A 1 -55.92 23.48 -16.41
N PHE A 2 -54.69 23.06 -16.15
CA PHE A 2 -53.73 23.38 -15.10
C PHE A 2 -52.30 23.33 -15.67
N ASP A 3 -51.58 24.44 -15.58
CA ASP A 3 -50.12 24.53 -15.68
C ASP A 3 -49.53 24.31 -14.28
N PHE A 4 -49.18 23.08 -13.91
CA PHE A 4 -48.56 22.85 -12.59
C PHE A 4 -47.50 21.76 -12.50
N PHE A 5 -47.05 21.15 -13.60
CA PHE A 5 -45.99 20.13 -13.54
C PHE A 5 -44.87 20.32 -14.57
N LYS A 6 -44.50 21.57 -14.85
CA LYS A 6 -43.26 21.95 -15.56
C LYS A 6 -42.35 22.80 -14.65
N ALA A 7 -42.21 22.41 -13.39
CA ALA A 7 -41.40 23.15 -12.40
C ALA A 7 -40.78 22.24 -11.32
N VAL A 8 -40.26 21.07 -11.69
CA VAL A 8 -39.29 20.30 -10.88
C VAL A 8 -38.00 20.13 -11.68
N ARG A 9 -37.57 21.22 -12.30
CA ARG A 9 -36.22 21.42 -12.80
C ARG A 9 -35.81 22.73 -12.15
N GLU A 10 -34.74 22.69 -11.34
CA GLU A 10 -34.21 23.82 -10.55
C GLU A 10 -34.84 24.02 -9.16
N THR A 11 -34.51 23.13 -8.21
CA THR A 11 -34.01 23.50 -6.87
C THR A 11 -33.67 22.23 -6.08
N ALA A 12 -32.44 21.76 -6.24
CA ALA A 12 -31.67 21.05 -5.20
C ALA A 12 -30.24 20.79 -5.71
N ALA A 13 -29.57 21.86 -6.14
CA ALA A 13 -28.12 21.94 -6.10
C ALA A 13 -27.69 21.96 -4.63
N SER A 14 -27.58 20.79 -4.00
CA SER A 14 -26.76 20.57 -2.80
C SER A 14 -26.81 19.08 -2.41
N ARG A 15 -25.89 18.32 -3.00
CA ARG A 15 -25.23 17.10 -2.45
C ARG A 15 -24.27 16.52 -3.49
N THR A 16 -23.61 17.40 -4.23
CA THR A 16 -22.39 17.03 -4.96
C THR A 16 -21.28 16.80 -3.92
N GLY A 17 -20.79 15.56 -3.82
CA GLY A 17 -19.37 15.34 -3.52
C GLY A 17 -18.97 14.66 -2.21
N ALA A 18 -19.85 14.04 -1.42
CA ALA A 18 -19.46 13.44 -0.13
C ALA A 18 -19.40 11.90 -0.11
N ALA A 19 -19.20 11.27 -1.25
CA ALA A 19 -18.73 9.89 -1.31
C ALA A 19 -17.82 9.80 -2.52
N ALA A 20 -16.60 10.34 -2.36
CA ALA A 20 -15.49 9.92 -3.18
C ALA A 20 -15.45 8.39 -3.11
N ALA A 21 -16.05 7.74 -4.09
CA ALA A 21 -15.83 6.34 -4.39
C ALA A 21 -14.33 6.14 -4.18
N ARG A 22 -13.94 5.31 -3.20
CA ARG A 22 -12.54 4.94 -2.96
C ARG A 22 -11.99 4.61 -4.33
N ARG A 23 -11.30 5.56 -4.96
CA ARG A 23 -10.67 5.32 -6.26
C ARG A 23 -9.65 4.26 -5.91
N ILE A 24 -9.88 3.05 -6.39
CA ILE A 24 -8.91 1.98 -6.30
C ILE A 24 -7.65 2.57 -6.93
N ARG A 25 -6.65 2.92 -6.10
CA ARG A 25 -5.37 3.43 -6.57
C ARG A 25 -4.53 2.16 -6.83
N PRO A 26 -4.46 1.66 -8.08
CA PRO A 26 -3.78 0.40 -8.37
C PRO A 26 -2.31 0.42 -7.92
N GLU A 27 -1.67 1.59 -8.01
CA GLU A 27 -0.34 1.89 -7.48
C GLU A 27 -0.19 1.55 -5.99
N LEU A 28 -1.17 1.95 -5.15
CA LEU A 28 -1.15 1.67 -3.71
C LEU A 28 -1.36 0.18 -3.42
N ILE A 29 -2.18 -0.50 -4.21
CA ILE A 29 -2.37 -1.96 -4.08
C ILE A 29 -1.08 -2.69 -4.41
N HIS A 30 -0.44 -2.32 -5.52
CA HIS A 30 0.84 -2.90 -5.91
C HIS A 30 1.93 -2.62 -4.87
N LEU A 31 1.99 -1.39 -4.35
CA LEU A 31 2.96 -1.01 -3.33
C LEU A 31 2.75 -1.78 -2.02
N LYS A 32 1.50 -1.99 -1.60
CA LYS A 32 1.16 -2.82 -0.45
C LYS A 32 1.56 -4.28 -0.66
N PHE A 33 1.32 -4.82 -1.85
CA PHE A 33 1.77 -6.17 -2.21
C PHE A 33 3.29 -6.30 -2.12
N GLU A 34 4.04 -5.33 -2.65
CA GLU A 34 5.52 -5.33 -2.57
C GLU A 34 6.03 -5.22 -1.12
N ILE A 35 5.35 -4.44 -0.28
CA ILE A 35 5.64 -4.34 1.16
C ILE A 35 5.47 -5.72 1.82
N ASP A 36 4.34 -6.38 1.61
CA ASP A 36 4.06 -7.67 2.24
C ASP A 36 4.99 -8.78 1.70
N ARG A 37 5.30 -8.76 0.41
CA ARG A 37 6.30 -9.65 -0.18
C ARG A 37 7.69 -9.44 0.45
N THR A 38 8.08 -8.18 0.68
CA THR A 38 9.36 -7.86 1.32
C THR A 38 9.40 -8.32 2.78
N LYS A 39 8.28 -8.21 3.53
CA LYS A 39 8.19 -8.78 4.89
C LYS A 39 8.42 -10.30 4.88
N CYS A 40 7.73 -11.03 3.99
CA CYS A 40 7.92 -12.48 3.87
C CYS A 40 9.37 -12.85 3.54
N ALA A 41 10.05 -12.06 2.70
CA ALA A 41 11.46 -12.28 2.39
C ALA A 41 12.37 -12.06 3.62
N ILE A 42 12.11 -11.01 4.41
CA ILE A 42 12.83 -10.77 5.66
C ILE A 42 12.63 -11.94 6.63
N ASP A 43 11.40 -12.41 6.80
CA ASP A 43 11.10 -13.51 7.72
C ASP A 43 11.73 -14.83 7.25
N ALA A 44 11.73 -15.11 5.95
CA ALA A 44 12.42 -16.26 5.39
C ALA A 44 13.95 -16.19 5.61
N ALA A 45 14.58 -15.05 5.29
CA ALA A 45 16.02 -14.86 5.50
C ALA A 45 16.40 -14.96 6.98
N ARG A 46 15.54 -14.46 7.88
CA ARG A 46 15.72 -14.57 9.33
C ARG A 46 15.65 -16.03 9.81
N ASN A 47 14.65 -16.78 9.34
CA ASN A 47 14.52 -18.20 9.67
C ASN A 47 15.73 -19.01 9.20
N HIS A 48 16.29 -18.68 8.03
CA HIS A 48 17.52 -19.31 7.54
C HIS A 48 18.75 -18.89 8.35
N PHE A 49 18.86 -17.60 8.70
CA PHE A 49 19.93 -17.08 9.55
C PHE A 49 19.99 -17.78 10.91
N GLU A 50 18.84 -17.99 11.56
CA GLU A 50 18.76 -18.67 12.86
C GLU A 50 19.26 -20.12 12.83
N GLN A 51 19.20 -20.77 11.66
CA GLN A 51 19.65 -22.15 11.46
C GLN A 51 21.07 -22.23 10.87
N ALA A 52 21.65 -21.10 10.45
CA ALA A 52 22.94 -21.07 9.81
C ALA A 52 24.06 -21.30 10.83
N VAL A 53 24.92 -22.29 10.55
CA VAL A 53 26.13 -22.60 11.35
C VAL A 53 27.41 -22.30 10.58
N ASP A 54 27.33 -22.20 9.25
CA ASP A 54 28.46 -21.85 8.41
C ASP A 54 28.74 -20.33 8.51
N PRO A 55 29.96 -19.91 8.88
CA PRO A 55 30.31 -18.50 9.03
C PRO A 55 30.08 -17.67 7.77
N THR A 56 30.30 -18.23 6.58
CA THR A 56 30.11 -17.53 5.31
C THR A 56 28.63 -17.30 5.03
N LEU A 57 27.79 -18.30 5.31
CA LEU A 57 26.33 -18.17 5.19
C LEU A 57 25.76 -17.17 6.21
N ILE A 58 26.29 -17.15 7.43
CA ILE A 58 25.91 -16.16 8.46
C ILE A 58 26.16 -14.74 7.92
N ASP A 59 27.34 -14.47 7.36
CA ASP A 59 27.65 -13.17 6.75
C ASP A 59 26.71 -12.86 5.57
N CYS A 60 26.47 -13.83 4.69
CA CYS A 60 25.55 -13.66 3.55
C CYS A 60 24.15 -13.24 4.02
N TYR A 61 23.61 -13.91 5.02
CA TYR A 61 22.29 -13.60 5.58
C TYR A 61 22.24 -12.27 6.32
N ILE A 62 23.32 -11.81 6.95
CA ILE A 62 23.40 -10.45 7.51
C ILE A 62 23.23 -9.41 6.40
N TYR A 63 23.96 -9.55 5.29
CA TYR A 63 23.84 -8.64 4.16
C TYR A 63 22.45 -8.72 3.51
N GLU A 64 21.90 -9.92 3.34
CA GLU A 64 20.57 -10.13 2.76
C GLU A 64 19.47 -9.49 3.63
N LEU A 65 19.50 -9.71 4.94
CA LEU A 65 18.57 -9.12 5.89
C LEU A 65 18.65 -7.59 5.86
N ASN A 66 19.86 -7.02 5.88
CA ASN A 66 20.03 -5.57 5.84
C ASN A 66 19.47 -4.99 4.52
N ALA A 67 19.75 -5.62 3.38
CA ALA A 67 19.22 -5.20 2.08
C ALA A 67 17.69 -5.27 2.04
N ALA A 68 17.10 -6.35 2.54
CA ALA A 68 15.66 -6.53 2.60
C ALA A 68 14.99 -5.50 3.55
N GLN A 69 15.61 -5.21 4.69
CA GLN A 69 15.16 -4.17 5.63
C GLN A 69 15.22 -2.76 5.02
N LEU A 70 16.30 -2.42 4.30
CA LEU A 70 16.42 -1.14 3.60
C LEU A 70 15.34 -1.00 2.51
N ARG A 71 15.10 -2.06 1.73
CA ARG A 71 13.99 -2.10 0.76
C ARG A 71 12.65 -1.88 1.45
N TYR A 72 12.41 -2.55 2.57
CA TYR A 72 11.17 -2.42 3.33
C TYR A 72 10.95 -0.98 3.82
N GLN A 73 11.97 -0.35 4.39
CA GLN A 73 11.90 1.05 4.83
C GLN A 73 11.61 2.00 3.66
N PHE A 74 12.26 1.80 2.51
CA PHE A 74 12.01 2.58 1.31
C PHE A 74 10.55 2.46 0.85
N LEU A 75 10.01 1.24 0.77
CA LEU A 75 8.64 0.98 0.34
C LEU A 75 7.62 1.62 1.31
N LEU A 76 7.86 1.56 2.62
CA LEU A 76 7.01 2.21 3.62
C LEU A 76 7.00 3.73 3.47
N ARG A 77 8.16 4.36 3.22
CA ARG A 77 8.23 5.81 2.97
C ARG A 77 7.47 6.19 1.70
N LYS A 78 7.65 5.42 0.63
CA LYS A 78 6.91 5.60 -0.63
C LYS A 78 5.41 5.46 -0.41
N PHE A 79 4.97 4.50 0.40
CA PHE A 79 3.55 4.28 0.67
C PHE A 79 2.92 5.45 1.41
N LYS A 80 3.57 5.93 2.47
CA LYS A 80 3.12 7.12 3.23
C LYS A 80 3.00 8.35 2.32
N SER A 81 4.01 8.62 1.48
CA SER A 81 3.99 9.77 0.56
C SER A 81 2.89 9.72 -0.52
N GLN A 82 2.24 8.58 -0.72
CA GLN A 82 1.13 8.41 -1.65
C GLN A 82 -0.24 8.32 -0.95
N GLU A 83 -0.27 8.21 0.38
CA GLU A 83 -1.48 8.32 1.20
C GLU A 83 -1.83 9.78 1.50
N ASP A 84 -0.82 10.63 1.70
CA ASP A 84 -0.94 12.09 1.84
C ASP A 84 -1.39 12.77 0.51
#